data_AF-A0A1M4XSG0-F1
#
_entry.id   AF-A0A1M4XSG0-F1
#
_cell.length_a   1.000
_cell.length_b   1.000
_cell.length_c   1.000
_cell.angle_alpha   90.00
_cell.angle_beta   90.00
_cell.angle_gamma   90.00
#
_symmetry.space_group_name_H-M   'P 1'
#
loop_
_entity.id
_entity.type
_entity.pdbx_description
1 polymer ?
#
loop_
_entity_poly.entity_id
_entity_poly.type
_entity_poly.pdbx_seq_one_letter_code
_entity_poly.pdbx_strand_id
1 'polypeptide(L)'
;MTYFTIFISLTLMLYNCKKSDDDSSADRHKNDSLSHVQSIQQDTIPTVPPPGRGLPPGQARVEGTVIAVSPEPQDARQTLRLQIRSILGYGPSTPPIPTGDTLDIPLSAEQDTLTRGTVIRARLHHNVSFQKNGKGTAWSLINIE
;
A
#
# COMPACT_ATOMS: atom_id res chain seq x y z
N MET A 1 -12.52 43.74 -20.27
CA MET A 1 -11.54 43.60 -21.35
C MET A 1 -10.90 42.22 -21.24
N THR A 2 -10.81 41.55 -22.38
CA THR A 2 -10.17 40.26 -22.72
C THR A 2 -8.79 40.07 -22.04
N TYR A 3 -8.32 38.84 -21.75
CA TYR A 3 -7.83 37.85 -22.72
C TYR A 3 -8.06 36.38 -22.34
N PHE A 4 -8.27 35.59 -23.40
CA PHE A 4 -8.49 34.14 -23.47
C PHE A 4 -7.22 33.47 -24.09
N THR A 5 -7.17 32.13 -24.05
CA THR A 5 -6.25 31.15 -24.73
C THR A 5 -4.85 30.95 -24.11
N ILE A 6 -4.53 29.82 -23.43
CA ILE A 6 -4.29 28.40 -23.81
C ILE A 6 -3.00 28.20 -24.62
N PHE A 7 -2.05 27.38 -24.12
CA PHE A 7 -1.35 26.36 -24.92
C PHE A 7 -0.81 25.22 -24.05
N ILE A 8 -1.23 24.00 -24.42
CA ILE A 8 -0.80 22.70 -23.93
C ILE A 8 0.57 22.39 -24.53
N SER A 9 1.52 21.89 -23.73
CA SER A 9 2.68 21.17 -24.27
C SER A 9 2.89 19.87 -23.49
N LEU A 10 2.48 18.80 -24.16
CA LEU A 10 2.75 17.41 -23.86
C LEU A 10 4.14 17.06 -24.40
N THR A 11 5.07 16.65 -23.55
CA THR A 11 6.30 15.96 -23.98
C THR A 11 6.44 14.63 -23.26
N LEU A 12 5.86 13.61 -23.90
CA LEU A 12 6.24 12.22 -23.74
C LEU A 12 7.72 12.06 -24.12
N MET A 13 8.56 11.69 -23.17
CA MET A 13 9.90 11.15 -23.45
C MET A 13 9.88 9.66 -23.07
N LEU A 14 9.45 8.84 -24.03
CA LEU A 14 9.81 7.44 -24.11
C LEU A 14 11.25 7.39 -24.65
N TYR A 15 12.21 6.98 -23.83
CA TYR A 15 13.51 6.54 -24.35
C TYR A 15 14.01 5.29 -23.62
N ASN A 16 13.65 4.15 -24.23
CA ASN A 16 14.47 2.98 -24.52
C ASN A 16 15.37 2.39 -23.41
N CYS A 17 14.92 1.25 -22.88
CA CYS A 17 15.78 0.21 -22.31
C CYS A 17 16.82 -0.23 -23.34
N LYS A 18 18.10 0.07 -23.09
CA LYS A 18 19.22 -0.53 -23.81
C LYS A 18 19.73 -1.71 -22.99
N LYS A 19 19.29 -2.91 -23.34
CA LYS A 19 19.87 -4.18 -22.91
C LYS A 19 21.13 -4.40 -23.75
N SER A 20 22.29 -4.41 -23.13
CA SER A 20 23.53 -4.85 -23.76
C SER A 20 23.87 -6.20 -23.14
N ASP A 21 23.44 -7.27 -23.80
CA ASP A 21 24.00 -8.60 -23.61
C ASP A 21 25.33 -8.60 -24.37
N ASP A 22 26.44 -8.67 -23.65
CA ASP A 22 27.77 -8.91 -24.21
C ASP A 22 28.25 -10.20 -23.56
N ASP A 23 28.00 -11.34 -24.20
CA ASP A 23 28.71 -12.56 -23.89
C ASP A 23 29.18 -13.20 -25.19
N SER A 24 30.49 -13.07 -25.37
CA SER A 24 31.27 -13.49 -26.51
C SER A 24 31.17 -15.00 -26.73
N SER A 25 30.78 -15.35 -27.96
CA SER A 25 30.88 -16.67 -28.56
C SER A 25 32.32 -17.18 -28.67
N ALA A 26 32.58 -18.43 -28.25
CA ALA A 26 33.72 -19.22 -28.71
C ALA A 26 33.37 -20.73 -28.77
N ASP A 27 33.11 -21.17 -30.02
CA ASP A 27 33.39 -22.45 -30.68
C ASP A 27 33.37 -23.84 -29.97
N ARG A 28 32.62 -24.74 -30.62
CA ARG A 28 32.88 -26.19 -30.92
C ARG A 28 32.86 -27.22 -29.79
N HIS A 29 31.88 -28.12 -29.85
CA HIS A 29 32.09 -29.44 -30.46
C HIS A 29 30.77 -30.13 -30.83
N LYS A 30 30.75 -30.62 -32.07
CA LYS A 30 29.73 -31.47 -32.69
C LYS A 30 29.79 -32.87 -32.05
N ASN A 31 28.67 -33.39 -31.56
CA ASN A 31 28.43 -34.83 -31.45
C ASN A 31 26.94 -35.11 -31.64
N ASP A 32 26.65 -35.78 -32.76
CA ASP A 32 25.38 -36.41 -33.05
C ASP A 32 25.07 -37.51 -32.02
N SER A 33 23.89 -37.45 -31.41
CA SER A 33 23.16 -38.63 -30.95
C SER A 33 21.68 -38.32 -30.91
N LEU A 34 21.04 -38.63 -32.05
CA LEU A 34 19.61 -38.87 -32.16
C LEU A 34 19.23 -40.06 -31.28
N SER A 35 18.60 -39.82 -30.14
CA SER A 35 17.61 -40.76 -29.58
C SER A 35 16.86 -40.14 -28.40
N HIS A 36 15.55 -40.06 -28.60
CA HIS A 36 14.52 -39.88 -27.58
C HIS A 36 14.35 -38.46 -27.04
N VAL A 37 13.52 -37.69 -27.77
CA VAL A 37 12.64 -36.68 -27.17
C VAL A 37 11.73 -37.42 -26.18
N GLN A 38 12.24 -37.67 -24.98
CA GLN A 38 11.40 -37.95 -23.84
C GLN A 38 10.73 -36.62 -23.55
N SER A 39 9.52 -36.47 -24.07
CA SER A 39 8.59 -35.43 -23.63
C SER A 39 8.51 -35.55 -22.11
N ILE A 40 9.29 -34.74 -21.40
CA ILE A 40 9.04 -34.46 -20.00
C ILE A 40 7.76 -33.64 -20.06
N GLN A 41 6.63 -34.36 -20.04
CA GLN A 41 5.34 -33.82 -19.70
C GLN A 41 5.55 -33.25 -18.30
N GLN A 42 5.88 -31.96 -18.25
CA GLN A 42 5.96 -31.22 -16.99
C GLN A 42 4.54 -31.25 -16.45
N ASP A 43 4.30 -32.20 -15.54
CA ASP A 43 3.20 -32.17 -14.60
C ASP A 43 3.25 -30.78 -13.95
N THR A 44 2.51 -29.83 -14.53
CA THR A 44 2.32 -28.53 -13.92
C THR A 44 1.39 -28.74 -12.75
N ILE A 45 1.96 -29.18 -11.62
CA ILE A 45 1.32 -29.03 -10.33
C ILE A 45 0.93 -27.54 -10.27
N PRO A 46 -0.35 -27.20 -10.14
CA PRO A 46 -0.75 -25.80 -10.08
C PRO A 46 -0.04 -25.17 -8.90
N THR A 47 0.88 -24.24 -9.18
CA THR A 47 1.59 -23.50 -8.15
C THR A 47 0.55 -22.69 -7.38
N VAL A 48 0.18 -23.17 -6.21
CA VAL A 48 -0.66 -22.39 -5.29
C VAL A 48 0.15 -21.16 -4.90
N PRO A 49 -0.35 -19.93 -5.17
CA PRO A 49 0.36 -18.74 -4.74
C PRO A 49 0.54 -18.79 -3.23
N PRO A 50 1.73 -18.44 -2.71
CA PRO A 50 1.94 -18.41 -1.28
C PRO A 50 0.87 -17.53 -0.62
N PRO A 51 0.35 -17.93 0.55
CA PRO A 51 -0.64 -17.13 1.25
C PRO A 51 -0.11 -15.70 1.41
N GLY A 52 -0.97 -14.72 1.15
CA GLY A 52 -0.60 -13.31 1.27
C GLY A 52 0.05 -13.05 2.63
N ARG A 53 1.12 -12.24 2.65
CA ARG A 53 1.79 -11.89 3.91
C ARG A 53 0.75 -11.32 4.87
N GLY A 54 0.55 -12.00 6.00
CA GLY A 54 -0.32 -11.52 7.06
C GLY A 54 0.10 -10.15 7.59
N LEU A 55 -0.81 -9.45 8.26
CA LEU A 55 -0.49 -8.16 8.87
C LEU A 55 0.49 -8.35 10.05
N PRO A 56 1.47 -7.45 10.23
CA PRO A 56 2.37 -7.48 11.39
C PRO A 56 1.63 -7.34 12.72
N PRO A 57 2.23 -7.77 13.84
CA PRO A 57 1.62 -7.63 15.15
C PRO A 57 1.24 -6.18 15.48
N GLY A 58 0.08 -5.98 16.12
CA GLY A 58 -0.42 -4.65 16.47
C GLY A 58 -0.98 -3.84 15.30
N GLN A 59 -1.06 -4.41 14.09
CA GLN A 59 -1.60 -3.72 12.91
C GLN A 59 -2.99 -4.20 12.53
N ALA A 60 -3.84 -3.27 12.10
CA ALA A 60 -5.15 -3.56 11.54
C ALA A 60 -5.26 -2.95 10.15
N ARG A 61 -5.96 -3.65 9.25
CA ARG A 61 -6.39 -3.08 7.97
C ARG A 61 -7.89 -2.83 8.05
N VAL A 62 -8.28 -1.60 7.78
CA VAL A 62 -9.67 -1.14 7.92
C VAL A 62 -10.13 -0.43 6.66
N GLU A 63 -11.43 -0.49 6.42
CA GLU A 63 -12.11 0.40 5.49
C GLU A 63 -12.98 1.37 6.29
N GLY A 64 -12.84 2.66 6.04
CA GLY A 64 -13.53 3.68 6.83
C GLY A 64 -13.87 4.93 6.03
N THR A 65 -14.84 5.69 6.53
CA THR A 65 -15.26 6.97 5.97
C THR A 65 -14.56 8.11 6.70
N VAL A 66 -13.93 9.01 5.94
CA VAL A 66 -13.35 10.24 6.48
C VAL A 66 -14.48 11.15 6.97
N ILE A 67 -14.55 11.40 8.27
CA ILE A 67 -15.55 12.29 8.87
C ILE A 67 -15.06 13.73 8.93
N ALA A 68 -13.79 13.92 9.25
CA ALA A 68 -13.13 15.22 9.28
C ALA A 68 -11.61 15.06 9.17
N VAL A 69 -10.96 16.10 8.68
CA VAL A 69 -9.53 16.33 8.86
C VAL A 69 -9.43 17.70 9.51
N SER A 70 -8.96 17.74 10.75
CA SER A 70 -8.90 18.99 11.53
C SER A 70 -7.50 19.21 12.06
N PRO A 71 -6.98 20.45 12.05
CA PRO A 71 -5.77 20.77 12.78
C PRO A 71 -6.02 20.54 14.28
N GLU A 72 -5.07 19.89 14.95
CA GLU A 72 -5.13 19.67 16.39
C GLU A 72 -4.93 21.03 17.09
N PRO A 73 -5.76 21.42 18.08
CA PRO A 73 -5.68 22.76 18.66
C PRO A 73 -4.37 23.05 19.42
N GLN A 74 -3.63 22.00 19.80
CA GLN A 74 -2.45 22.08 20.67
C GLN A 74 -1.14 21.76 19.94
N ASP A 75 -1.21 21.21 18.74
CA ASP A 75 -0.05 20.82 17.94
C ASP A 75 -0.38 21.09 16.47
N ALA A 76 0.56 21.60 15.67
CA ALA A 76 0.31 21.92 14.24
C ALA A 76 0.06 20.66 13.36
N ARG A 77 -0.24 19.53 14.00
CA ARG A 77 -0.53 18.24 13.39
C ARG A 77 -2.00 18.17 13.02
N GLN A 78 -2.31 17.52 11.92
CA GLN A 78 -3.68 17.24 11.54
C GLN A 78 -4.14 15.95 12.19
N THR A 79 -5.40 15.89 12.60
CA THR A 79 -6.06 14.67 13.07
C THR A 79 -7.08 14.25 12.03
N LEU A 80 -6.95 13.01 11.56
CA LEU A 80 -7.92 12.33 10.72
C LEU A 80 -8.97 11.66 11.59
N ARG A 81 -10.23 12.11 11.51
CA ARG A 81 -11.36 11.44 12.13
C ARG A 81 -11.98 10.44 11.17
N LEU A 82 -11.76 9.15 11.42
CA LEU A 82 -12.16 8.04 10.54
C LEU A 82 -13.24 7.20 11.20
N GLN A 83 -14.41 7.08 10.56
CA GLN A 83 -15.44 6.14 11.00
C GLN A 83 -15.22 4.78 10.36
N ILE A 84 -15.08 3.74 11.18
CA ILE A 84 -14.80 2.38 10.73
C ILE A 84 -16.06 1.76 10.14
N ARG A 85 -16.00 1.40 8.85
CA ARG A 85 -17.08 0.69 8.15
C ARG A 85 -16.91 -0.81 8.18
N SER A 86 -15.67 -1.27 8.04
CA SER A 86 -15.35 -2.70 8.09
C SER A 86 -13.90 -2.91 8.48
N ILE A 87 -13.63 -4.09 9.04
CA ILE A 87 -12.28 -4.56 9.30
C ILE A 87 -11.92 -5.60 8.26
N LEU A 88 -10.85 -5.35 7.51
CA LEU A 88 -10.35 -6.21 6.44
C LEU A 88 -9.35 -7.25 6.96
N GLY A 89 -8.73 -7.00 8.11
CA GLY A 89 -7.86 -7.96 8.77
C GLY A 89 -7.17 -7.41 10.01
N TYR A 90 -6.71 -8.34 10.85
CA TYR A 90 -5.87 -8.05 12.02
C TYR A 90 -4.56 -8.80 11.93
N GLY A 91 -3.49 -8.16 12.39
CA GLY A 91 -2.26 -8.83 12.75
C GLY A 91 -2.35 -9.44 14.14
N PRO A 92 -1.41 -10.31 14.52
CA PRO A 92 -1.35 -10.90 15.86
C PRO A 92 -1.32 -9.84 16.97
N SER A 93 -1.91 -10.15 18.13
CA SER A 93 -1.87 -9.26 19.31
C SER A 93 -2.36 -7.83 19.05
N THR A 94 -3.21 -7.64 18.04
CA THR A 94 -3.83 -6.34 17.72
C THR A 94 -5.13 -6.19 18.51
N PRO A 95 -5.32 -5.09 19.26
CA PRO A 95 -6.58 -4.84 19.95
C PRO A 95 -7.75 -4.76 18.95
N PRO A 96 -8.93 -5.28 19.32
CA PRO A 96 -10.10 -5.19 18.46
C PRO A 96 -10.56 -3.74 18.30
N ILE A 97 -11.05 -3.41 17.11
CA ILE A 97 -11.64 -2.12 16.75
C ILE A 97 -13.10 -2.40 16.40
N PRO A 98 -14.08 -1.90 17.19
CA PRO A 98 -15.48 -2.07 16.86
C PRO A 98 -15.84 -1.45 15.50
N THR A 99 -16.69 -2.11 14.74
CA THR A 99 -17.25 -1.52 13.52
C THR A 99 -18.27 -0.46 13.89
N GLY A 100 -18.24 0.69 13.22
CA GLY A 100 -19.05 1.87 13.54
C GLY A 100 -18.34 2.88 14.43
N ASP A 101 -17.27 2.47 15.13
CA ASP A 101 -16.46 3.39 15.94
C ASP A 101 -15.78 4.45 15.09
N THR A 102 -15.51 5.58 15.73
CA THR A 102 -14.76 6.68 15.11
C THR A 102 -13.42 6.79 15.80
N LEU A 103 -12.34 6.74 15.01
CA LEU A 103 -10.97 6.86 15.48
C LEU A 103 -10.39 8.23 15.09
N ASP A 104 -9.68 8.86 16.01
CA ASP A 104 -9.01 10.15 15.81
C ASP A 104 -7.51 9.94 15.58
N ILE A 105 -7.09 9.78 14.33
CA ILE A 105 -5.74 9.34 14.00
C ILE A 105 -4.84 10.55 13.71
N PRO A 106 -3.76 10.78 14.47
CA PRO A 106 -2.82 11.86 14.17
C PRO A 106 -2.08 11.59 12.86
N LEU A 107 -1.98 12.61 12.02
CA LEU A 107 -1.23 12.62 10.77
C LEU A 107 0.11 13.33 10.98
N SER A 108 1.19 12.72 10.50
CA SER A 108 2.55 13.30 10.60
C SER A 108 2.85 14.34 9.53
N ALA A 109 2.04 14.42 8.48
CA ALA A 109 2.14 15.38 7.39
C ALA A 109 0.75 15.72 6.87
N GLU A 110 0.63 16.87 6.20
CA GLU A 110 -0.58 17.24 5.48
C GLU A 110 -0.92 16.18 4.43
N GLN A 111 -2.13 15.62 4.51
CA GLN A 111 -2.67 14.76 3.47
C GLN A 111 -3.69 15.56 2.67
N ASP A 112 -3.21 16.30 1.67
CA ASP A 112 -4.00 17.18 0.81
C ASP A 112 -5.14 16.50 0.04
N THR A 113 -5.16 15.16 0.03
CA THR A 113 -6.14 14.37 -0.74
C THR A 113 -7.31 13.84 0.08
N LEU A 114 -7.31 14.01 1.41
CA LEU A 114 -8.39 13.48 2.26
C LEU A 114 -9.58 14.43 2.34
N THR A 115 -10.60 14.12 1.54
CA THR A 115 -11.88 14.84 1.58
C THR A 115 -12.86 14.14 2.53
N ARG A 116 -13.66 14.93 3.26
CA ARG A 116 -14.77 14.42 4.07
C ARG A 116 -15.75 13.62 3.21
N GLY A 117 -16.20 12.48 3.72
CA GLY A 117 -17.12 11.56 3.06
C GLY A 117 -16.42 10.53 2.18
N THR A 118 -15.13 10.70 1.88
CA THR A 118 -14.36 9.70 1.13
C THR A 118 -14.20 8.42 1.94
N VAL A 119 -14.42 7.29 1.28
CA VAL A 119 -14.12 5.97 1.85
C VAL A 119 -12.69 5.62 1.49
N ILE A 120 -11.88 5.31 2.50
CA ILE A 120 -10.49 4.94 2.35
C ILE A 120 -10.21 3.58 2.96
N ARG A 121 -9.22 2.88 2.41
CA ARG A 121 -8.61 1.72 3.05
C ARG A 121 -7.34 2.18 3.73
N ALA A 122 -7.24 1.92 5.02
CA ALA A 122 -6.14 2.39 5.84
C ALA A 122 -5.51 1.21 6.58
N ARG A 123 -4.19 1.26 6.68
CA ARG A 123 -3.44 0.41 7.60
C ARG A 123 -3.12 1.21 8.86
N LEU A 124 -3.56 0.70 9.99
CA LEU A 124 -3.42 1.32 11.31
C LEU A 124 -2.46 0.50 12.17
N HIS A 125 -1.77 1.17 13.07
CA HIS A 125 -0.93 0.54 14.08
C HIS A 125 -1.36 0.98 15.47
N HIS A 126 -1.51 0.02 16.37
CA HIS A 126 -1.81 0.28 17.77
C HIS A 126 -0.53 0.69 18.50
N ASN A 127 -0.48 1.93 18.97
CA ASN A 127 0.66 2.46 19.67
C ASN A 127 0.39 2.54 21.19
N VAL A 128 0.98 1.58 21.90
CA VAL A 128 0.89 1.44 23.37
C VAL A 128 1.52 2.61 24.14
N SER A 129 2.40 3.42 23.53
CA SER A 129 3.01 4.55 24.23
C SER A 129 2.03 5.69 24.48
N PHE A 130 1.01 5.87 23.62
CA PHE A 130 0.00 6.93 23.74
C PHE A 130 -1.05 6.64 24.83
N GLN A 131 -1.26 5.38 25.20
CA GLN A 131 -2.17 5.01 26.30
C GLN A 131 -1.66 5.44 27.68
N LYS A 132 -0.34 5.50 27.90
CA LYS A 132 0.23 5.83 29.24
C LYS A 132 -0.06 7.27 29.70
N ASN A 133 -0.38 8.18 28.79
CA ASN A 133 -0.60 9.59 29.10
C ASN A 133 -2.09 10.01 29.10
N GLY A 134 -3.02 9.07 28.95
CA GLY A 134 -4.47 9.30 29.08
C GLY A 134 -5.11 10.26 28.07
N LYS A 135 -4.31 10.87 27.17
CA LYS A 135 -4.75 11.89 26.20
C LYS A 135 -4.32 11.64 24.75
N GLY A 136 -3.53 10.60 24.48
CA GLY A 136 -3.07 10.29 23.13
C GLY A 136 -3.95 9.23 22.46
N THR A 137 -4.26 9.40 21.17
CA THR A 137 -4.95 8.35 20.41
C THR A 137 -4.07 7.11 20.33
N ALA A 138 -4.65 5.95 20.67
CA ALA A 138 -3.95 4.68 20.64
C ALA A 138 -3.62 4.16 19.22
N TRP A 139 -4.07 4.85 18.17
CA TRP A 139 -3.92 4.41 16.79
C TRP A 139 -3.19 5.44 15.94
N SER A 140 -2.22 4.98 15.14
CA SER A 140 -1.50 5.79 14.17
C SER A 140 -1.69 5.25 12.74
N LEU A 141 -1.75 6.15 11.76
CA LEU A 141 -1.81 5.79 10.35
C LEU A 141 -0.43 5.30 9.88
N ILE A 142 -0.38 4.13 9.23
CA ILE A 142 0.82 3.67 8.51
C ILE A 142 0.76 4.15 7.07
N ASN A 143 -0.31 3.80 6.36
CA ASN A 143 -0.53 4.18 4.97
C ASN A 143 -2.01 4.08 4.59
N ILE A 144 -2.35 4.74 3.49
CA ILE A 144 -3.62 4.58 2.78
C ILE A 144 -3.33 3.69 1.57
N GLU A 145 -4.21 2.73 1.31
CA GLU A 145 -4.10 1.73 0.23
C GLU A 145 -4.99 2.05 -0.96
#